data_AF-A0AAW5WK42-F1
#
_entry.id   AF-A0AAW5WK42-F1
#
_cell.length_a   1.000
_cell.length_b   1.000
_cell.length_c   1.000
_cell.angle_alpha   90.00
_cell.angle_beta   90.00
_cell.angle_gamma   90.00
#
_symmetry.space_group_name_H-M   'P 1'
#
loop_
_entity.id
_entity.type
_entity.pdbx_description
1 polymer ?
#
loop_
_entity_poly.entity_id
_entity_poly.type
_entity_poly.pdbx_seq_one_letter_code
_entity_poly.pdbx_strand_id
1 'polypeptide(L)'
;MAKKDLTKIDLELEEAKKKVASLENERKLAEENIQKQIGKIYVQIQLKKDKTQTYEMILDDLKTELTLIREEEKAQREAAKKERENVEQ
;
A
#
# COMPACT_ATOMS: atom_id res chain seq x y z
N MET A 1 -0.40 3.73 63.04
CA MET A 1 -0.98 3.09 61.85
C MET A 1 -0.91 4.02 60.64
N ALA A 2 -1.40 5.26 60.72
CA ALA A 2 -1.39 6.24 59.61
C ALA A 2 -0.03 6.49 58.88
N LYS A 3 1.11 6.46 59.57
CA LYS A 3 2.43 6.65 58.92
C LYS A 3 2.82 5.50 57.97
N LYS A 4 2.37 4.27 58.24
CA LYS A 4 2.65 3.08 57.42
C LYS A 4 1.85 3.10 56.11
N ASP A 5 0.65 3.67 56.17
CA ASP A 5 -0.24 3.80 55.02
C ASP A 5 0.24 4.89 54.05
N LEU A 6 0.76 6.01 54.57
CA LEU A 6 1.38 7.07 53.76
C LEU A 6 2.59 6.56 52.97
N THR A 7 3.50 5.82 53.62
CA THR A 7 4.66 5.25 52.92
C THR A 7 4.30 4.26 51.82
N LYS A 8 3.16 3.57 51.95
CA LYS A 8 2.66 2.66 50.90
C LYS A 8 2.13 3.45 49.70
N ILE A 9 1.41 4.53 49.96
CA ILE A 9 0.91 5.45 48.92
C ILE A 9 2.07 6.10 48.17
N ASP A 10 3.13 6.51 48.86
CA ASP A 10 4.32 7.10 48.23
C ASP A 10 5.05 6.12 47.31
N LEU A 11 5.15 4.85 47.72
CA LEU A 11 5.70 3.76 46.90
C LEU A 11 4.87 3.52 45.64
N GLU A 12 3.54 3.42 45.78
CA GLU A 12 2.61 3.24 44.66
C GLU A 12 2.66 4.42 43.68
N LEU A 13 2.81 5.66 44.20
CA LEU A 13 3.00 6.86 43.37
C LEU A 13 4.30 6.83 42.57
N GLU A 14 5.42 6.43 43.19
CA GLU A 14 6.70 6.32 42.50
C GLU A 14 6.70 5.22 41.43
N GLU A 15 6.06 4.08 41.69
CA GLU A 15 5.87 3.03 40.68
C GLU A 15 4.99 3.50 39.53
N ALA A 16 3.90 4.22 39.81
CA ALA A 16 3.04 4.79 38.79
C ALA A 16 3.79 5.80 37.90
N LYS A 17 4.61 6.68 38.49
CA LYS A 17 5.45 7.63 37.74
C LYS A 17 6.43 6.93 36.80
N LYS A 18 7.10 5.86 37.28
CA LYS A 18 8.01 5.06 36.44
C LYS A 18 7.28 4.43 35.26
N LYS A 19 6.06 3.91 35.50
CA LYS A 19 5.23 3.32 34.45
C LYS A 19 4.79 4.35 33.41
N VAL A 20 4.40 5.54 33.85
CA VAL A 20 4.07 6.66 32.95
C VAL A 20 5.26 7.02 32.06
N ALA A 21 6.45 7.19 32.64
CA ALA A 21 7.66 7.49 31.88
C ALA A 21 8.00 6.41 30.84
N SER A 22 7.78 5.13 31.16
CA SER A 22 7.95 4.03 30.21
C SER A 22 6.97 4.14 29.03
N LEU A 23 5.69 4.38 29.32
CA LEU A 23 4.65 4.50 28.29
C LEU A 23 4.86 5.72 27.39
N GLU A 24 5.34 6.84 27.93
CA GLU A 24 5.70 8.01 27.13
C GLU A 24 6.85 7.73 26.16
N ASN A 25 7.86 6.96 26.60
CA ASN A 25 8.96 6.57 25.74
C ASN A 25 8.50 5.62 24.62
N GLU A 26 7.67 4.62 24.95
CA GLU A 26 7.06 3.73 23.96
C GLU A 26 6.22 4.51 22.94
N ARG A 27 5.44 5.49 23.39
CA ARG A 27 4.66 6.37 22.50
C ARG A 27 5.56 7.14 21.54
N LYS A 28 6.65 7.72 22.04
CA LYS A 28 7.62 8.46 21.21
C LYS A 28 8.28 7.57 20.16
N LEU A 29 8.70 6.37 20.55
CA LEU A 29 9.28 5.39 19.60
C LEU A 29 8.27 4.96 18.54
N ALA A 30 7.00 4.75 18.92
CA ALA A 30 5.94 4.43 17.97
C ALA A 30 5.67 5.58 16.99
N GLU A 31 5.61 6.83 17.48
CA GLU A 31 5.47 8.04 16.64
C GLU A 31 6.63 8.17 15.63
N GLU A 32 7.88 7.99 16.06
CA GLU A 32 9.05 8.01 15.19
C GLU A 32 9.00 6.91 14.11
N ASN A 33 8.55 5.71 14.48
CA ASN A 33 8.41 4.60 13.54
C ASN A 33 7.33 4.88 12.48
N ILE A 34 6.18 5.43 12.89
CA ILE A 34 5.11 5.83 11.97
C ILE A 34 5.62 6.87 10.98
N GLN A 35 6.31 7.91 11.45
CA GLN A 35 6.89 8.93 10.56
C GLN A 35 7.87 8.34 9.53
N LYS A 36 8.73 7.39 9.95
CA LYS A 36 9.63 6.68 9.02
C LYS A 36 8.87 5.88 7.96
N GLN A 37 7.78 5.21 8.34
CA GLN A 37 6.96 4.47 7.38
C GLN A 37 6.26 5.40 6.38
N ILE A 38 5.72 6.53 6.85
CA ILE A 38 5.13 7.56 5.97
C ILE A 38 6.16 8.05 4.95
N GLY A 39 7.40 8.34 5.38
CA GLY A 39 8.48 8.75 4.49
C GLY A 39 8.81 7.70 3.42
N LYS A 40 8.90 6.41 3.79
CA LYS A 40 9.12 5.32 2.84
C LYS A 40 8.00 5.21 1.81
N ILE A 41 6.74 5.28 2.26
CA ILE A 41 5.57 5.22 1.38
C ILE A 41 5.55 6.41 0.43
N TYR A 42 5.82 7.62 0.93
CA TYR A 42 5.91 8.82 0.09
C TYR A 42 6.95 8.67 -1.02
N VAL A 43 8.16 8.20 -0.69
CA VAL A 43 9.22 7.96 -1.67
C VAL A 43 8.80 6.87 -2.65
N GLN A 44 8.21 5.76 -2.19
CA GLN A 44 7.70 4.71 -3.08
C GLN A 44 6.63 5.23 -4.04
N ILE A 45 5.70 6.07 -3.59
CA ILE A 45 4.68 6.68 -4.46
C ILE A 45 5.32 7.63 -5.48
N GLN A 46 6.29 8.44 -5.05
CA GLN A 46 7.01 9.37 -5.92
C GLN A 46 7.88 8.66 -6.96
N LEU A 47 8.47 7.51 -6.60
CA LEU A 47 9.29 6.69 -7.49
C LEU A 47 8.45 5.79 -8.39
N LYS A 48 7.28 5.33 -7.94
CA LYS A 48 6.34 4.52 -8.74
C LYS A 48 5.51 5.34 -9.72
N LYS A 49 5.39 6.66 -9.54
CA LYS A 49 4.95 7.54 -10.62
C LYS A 49 6.11 7.67 -11.60
N ASP A 50 5.96 7.08 -12.78
CA ASP A 50 6.78 7.48 -13.92
C ASP A 50 6.40 8.93 -14.26
N LYS A 51 7.21 9.87 -13.80
CA LYS A 51 6.96 11.31 -14.00
C LYS A 51 7.08 11.73 -15.46
N THR A 52 7.52 10.82 -16.34
CA THR A 52 7.60 11.04 -17.79
C THR A 52 6.36 10.55 -18.53
N GLN A 53 5.54 9.68 -17.92
CA GLN A 53 4.27 9.28 -18.50
C GLN A 53 3.30 10.46 -18.49
N THR A 54 2.98 10.92 -19.70
CA THR A 54 1.93 11.91 -19.94
C THR A 54 0.59 11.21 -20.16
N TYR A 55 -0.50 11.97 -20.03
CA TYR A 55 -1.83 11.46 -20.36
C TYR A 55 -1.90 11.00 -21.82
N GLU A 56 -1.25 11.74 -22.73
CA GLU A 56 -1.20 11.41 -24.15
C GLU A 56 -0.49 10.07 -24.40
N MET A 57 0.63 9.80 -23.73
CA MET A 57 1.34 8.52 -23.84
C MET A 57 0.48 7.35 -23.37
N ILE A 58 -0.17 7.49 -22.22
CA ILE A 58 -1.07 6.45 -21.69
C ILE A 58 -2.24 6.22 -22.64
N LEU A 59 -2.81 7.29 -23.21
CA LEU A 59 -3.91 7.19 -24.15
C LEU A 59 -3.49 6.51 -25.46
N ASP A 60 -2.27 6.73 -25.93
CA ASP A 60 -1.73 6.12 -27.14
C ASP A 60 -1.43 4.63 -26.94
N ASP A 61 -0.84 4.28 -25.80
CA ASP A 61 -0.60 2.88 -25.39
C ASP A 61 -1.92 2.09 -25.37
N LEU A 62 -2.97 2.65 -24.75
CA LEU A 62 -4.30 2.02 -24.67
C LEU A 62 -4.96 1.84 -26.04
N LYS A 63 -4.74 2.77 -26.99
CA LYS A 63 -5.28 2.63 -28.36
C LYS A 63 -4.56 1.53 -29.13
N THR A 64 -3.24 1.44 -28.97
CA THR A 64 -2.42 0.38 -29.57
C THR A 64 -2.87 -0.98 -29.06
N GLU A 65 -2.99 -1.13 -27.74
CA GLU A 65 -3.45 -2.37 -27.12
C GLU A 65 -4.86 -2.77 -27.57
N LEU A 66 -5.79 -1.80 -27.64
CA LEU A 66 -7.14 -2.03 -28.16
C LEU A 66 -7.14 -2.49 -29.64
N THR A 67 -6.20 -1.99 -30.44
CA THR A 67 -6.08 -2.36 -31.86
C THR A 67 -5.60 -3.79 -32.00
N LEU A 68 -4.56 -4.17 -31.25
CA LEU A 68 -4.03 -5.54 -31.22
C LEU A 68 -5.11 -6.54 -30.80
N ILE A 69 -5.87 -6.25 -29.74
CA ILE A 69 -6.96 -7.11 -29.28
C ILE A 69 -8.02 -7.31 -30.37
N ARG A 70 -8.36 -6.25 -31.13
CA ARG A 70 -9.34 -6.35 -32.23
C ARG A 70 -8.82 -7.19 -33.39
N GLU A 71 -7.53 -7.09 -33.70
CA GLU A 71 -6.91 -7.89 -34.76
C GLU A 71 -6.85 -9.37 -34.38
N GLU A 72 -6.47 -9.68 -33.14
CA GLU A 72 -6.49 -11.04 -32.61
C GLU A 72 -7.90 -11.64 -32.64
N GLU A 73 -8.91 -10.88 -32.20
CA GLU A 73 -10.31 -11.31 -32.19
C GLU A 73 -10.82 -11.60 -33.61
N LYS A 74 -10.46 -10.74 -34.57
CA LYS A 74 -10.77 -10.94 -35.98
C LYS A 74 -10.10 -12.20 -36.54
N ALA A 75 -8.82 -12.42 -36.24
CA ALA A 75 -8.08 -13.60 -36.67
C ALA A 75 -8.71 -14.90 -36.09
N GLN A 76 -9.13 -14.88 -34.83
CA GLN A 76 -9.84 -16.00 -34.21
C GLN A 76 -11.19 -16.28 -34.88
N ARG A 77 -11.97 -15.24 -35.21
CA ARG A 77 -13.22 -15.41 -35.97
C ARG A 77 -13.00 -16.00 -37.36
N GLU A 78 -11.98 -15.55 -38.07
CA GLU A 78 -11.64 -16.06 -39.40
C GLU A 78 -11.17 -17.52 -39.35
N ALA A 79 -10.37 -17.89 -38.36
CA ALA A 79 -9.96 -19.28 -38.12
C ALA A 79 -11.17 -20.18 -37.82
N ALA A 80 -12.05 -19.74 -36.91
CA ALA A 80 -13.27 -20.48 -36.58
C ALA A 80 -14.23 -20.62 -37.77
N LYS A 81 -14.28 -19.64 -38.67
CA LYS A 81 -15.08 -19.71 -39.89
C LYS A 81 -14.51 -20.74 -40.87
N LYS A 82 -13.20 -20.74 -41.11
CA LYS A 82 -12.52 -21.72 -41.99
C LYS A 82 -12.65 -23.15 -41.47
N GLU A 83 -12.56 -23.35 -40.16
CA GLU A 83 -12.79 -24.67 -39.55
C GLU A 83 -14.20 -25.17 -39.80
N ARG A 84 -15.22 -24.31 -39.70
CA ARG A 84 -16.62 -24.71 -40.00
C ARG A 84 -16.82 -25.05 -41.47
N GLU A 85 -16.26 -24.27 -42.38
CA GLU A 85 -16.37 -24.51 -43.84
C GLU A 85 -15.65 -25.80 -44.27
N ASN A 86 -14.55 -26.16 -43.61
CA ASN A 86 -13.83 -27.42 -43.89
C ASN A 86 -14.50 -28.66 -43.27
N VAL A 87 -15.35 -28.51 -42.25
CA VAL A 87 -16.08 -29.63 -41.61
C VAL A 87 -17.39 -29.95 -42.36
N GLU A 88 -17.91 -29.00 -43.15
CA GLU A 88 -19.12 -29.19 -43.97
C GLU A 88 -18.83 -29.71 -45.40
N GLN A 89 -17.56 -29.86 -45.80
CA GLN A 89 -17.13 -30.50 -47.06
C GLN A 89 -16.78 -31.98 -46.88
#